data_AF-A0A9R1VSR6-F1
#
_entry.id   AF-A0A9R1VSR6-F1
#
_cell.length_a   1.000
_cell.length_b   1.000
_cell.length_c   1.000
_cell.angle_alpha   90.00
_cell.angle_beta   90.00
_cell.angle_gamma   90.00
#
_symmetry.space_group_name_H-M   'P 1'
#
loop_
_entity.id
_entity.type
_entity.pdbx_description
1 polymer ?
#
loop_
_entity_poly.entity_id
_entity_poly.type
_entity_poly.pdbx_seq_one_letter_code
_entity_poly.pdbx_strand_id
1 'polypeptide(L)'
;MTHRQFEVIESRPTIWTLRGKLYLQSGCKWKLHASKRKRSGYFEITMYTSPHTCLHYKLSQDHLNLDASLIAMETRHLIKEQPSISIPVLRA
;
A
#
# COMPACT_ATOMS: atom_id res chain seq x y z
N MET A 1 1.77 9.36 -2.90
CA MET A 1 1.24 8.36 -1.95
C MET A 1 1.28 7.01 -2.65
N THR A 2 1.96 6.02 -2.08
CA THR A 2 2.02 4.66 -2.65
C THR A 2 0.71 3.93 -2.36
N HIS A 3 0.06 3.39 -3.37
CA HIS A 3 -1.21 2.66 -3.29
C HIS A 3 -1.04 1.28 -2.66
N ARG A 4 -0.83 1.26 -1.34
CA ARG A 4 -0.60 0.07 -0.53
C ARG A 4 -1.95 -0.50 -0.11
N GLN A 5 -2.29 -1.69 -0.61
CA GLN A 5 -3.54 -2.34 -0.27
C GLN A 5 -3.42 -3.18 1.00
N PHE A 6 -4.30 -2.93 1.97
CA PHE A 6 -4.45 -3.73 3.17
C PHE A 6 -5.87 -4.30 3.28
N GLU A 7 -6.03 -5.28 4.15
CA GLU A 7 -7.32 -5.85 4.51
C GLU A 7 -7.49 -5.86 6.03
N VAL A 8 -8.74 -5.77 6.47
CA VAL A 8 -9.12 -5.86 7.88
C VAL A 8 -9.25 -7.33 8.23
N ILE A 9 -8.43 -7.79 9.19
CA ILE A 9 -8.45 -9.16 9.70
C ILE A 9 -9.36 -9.29 10.91
N GLU A 10 -9.38 -8.25 11.75
CA GLU A 10 -10.24 -8.22 12.91
C GLU A 10 -10.68 -6.78 13.18
N SER A 11 -11.97 -6.61 13.44
CA SER A 11 -12.57 -5.35 13.86
C SER A 11 -13.56 -5.62 14.98
N ARG A 12 -13.24 -5.15 16.17
CA ARG A 12 -14.08 -5.20 17.38
C ARG A 12 -14.06 -3.83 18.04
N PRO A 13 -14.96 -3.53 19.00
CA PRO A 13 -14.97 -2.24 19.69
C PRO A 13 -13.65 -1.85 20.38
N THR A 14 -12.79 -2.84 20.68
CA THR A 14 -11.52 -2.64 21.39
C THR A 14 -10.29 -3.07 20.61
N ILE A 15 -10.44 -3.71 19.45
CA ILE A 15 -9.33 -4.29 18.68
C ILE A 15 -9.52 -3.99 17.21
N TRP A 16 -8.43 -3.61 16.55
CA TRP A 16 -8.37 -3.48 15.12
C TRP A 16 -7.07 -4.06 14.59
N THR A 17 -7.17 -5.01 13.66
CA THR A 17 -6.01 -5.68 13.05
C THR A 17 -6.09 -5.57 11.54
N LEU A 18 -5.02 -5.05 10.93
CA LEU A 18 -4.82 -4.96 9.49
C LEU A 18 -3.63 -5.81 9.06
N ARG A 19 -3.66 -6.32 7.83
CA ARG A 19 -2.47 -6.85 7.16
C ARG A 19 -2.45 -6.47 5.69
N GLY A 20 -1.29 -6.58 5.05
CA GLY A 20 -1.17 -6.34 3.60
C GLY A 20 -1.94 -7.41 2.82
N LYS A 21 -2.60 -7.06 1.72
CA LYS A 21 -3.33 -8.07 0.91
C LYS A 21 -2.42 -9.18 0.36
N LEU A 22 -1.15 -8.86 0.10
CA LEU A 22 -0.16 -9.82 -0.38
C LEU A 22 0.53 -10.61 0.76
N TYR A 23 0.05 -10.51 2.01
CA TYR A 23 0.66 -11.15 3.17
C TYR A 23 0.89 -12.66 2.97
N LEU A 24 -0.04 -13.34 2.31
CA LEU A 24 0.04 -14.77 2.02
C LEU A 24 0.72 -15.10 0.68
N GLN A 25 0.97 -14.11 -0.19
CA GLN A 25 1.35 -14.32 -1.60
C GLN A 25 2.80 -13.92 -1.91
N SER A 26 3.31 -12.85 -1.30
CA SER A 26 4.58 -12.22 -1.73
C SER A 26 5.63 -12.12 -0.62
N GLY A 27 5.52 -12.94 0.43
CA GLY A 27 6.38 -12.82 1.62
C GLY A 27 6.20 -11.51 2.38
N CYS A 28 5.13 -10.75 2.08
CA CYS A 28 4.78 -9.54 2.81
C CYS A 28 4.45 -9.92 4.25
N LYS A 29 5.18 -9.36 5.21
CA LYS A 29 4.91 -9.57 6.65
C LYS A 29 4.21 -8.40 7.29
N TRP A 30 3.76 -7.42 6.48
CA TRP A 30 3.18 -6.20 7.02
C TRP A 30 1.88 -6.48 7.76
N LYS A 31 1.86 -6.10 9.04
CA LYS A 31 0.71 -6.17 9.93
C LYS A 31 0.68 -4.95 10.84
N LEU A 32 -0.52 -4.46 11.09
CA LEU A 32 -0.77 -3.42 12.08
C LEU A 32 -1.82 -3.95 13.06
N HIS A 33 -1.55 -3.82 14.35
CA HIS A 33 -2.51 -4.13 15.39
C HIS A 33 -2.66 -2.92 16.29
N ALA A 34 -3.90 -2.51 16.50
CA ALA A 34 -4.26 -1.43 17.40
C ALA A 34 -5.28 -1.93 18.43
N SER A 35 -5.12 -1.48 19.67
CA SER A 35 -6.05 -1.78 20.76
C SER A 35 -6.53 -0.51 21.42
N LYS A 36 -7.81 -0.49 21.80
CA LYS A 36 -8.42 0.65 22.49
C LYS A 36 -8.00 0.62 23.95
N ARG A 37 -7.33 1.67 24.42
CA ARG A 37 -6.99 1.81 25.83
C ARG A 37 -8.24 2.11 26.65
N LYS A 38 -8.44 1.35 27.73
CA LYS A 38 -9.56 1.57 28.64
C LYS A 38 -9.56 2.97 29.28
N ARG A 39 -8.36 3.48 29.60
CA ARG A 39 -8.19 4.76 30.30
C ARG A 39 -8.46 5.98 29.40
N SER A 40 -7.95 5.98 28.17
CA SER A 40 -8.07 7.13 27.26
C SER A 40 -9.21 7.00 26.26
N GLY A 41 -9.69 5.77 26.01
CA GLY A 41 -10.67 5.50 24.97
C GLY A 41 -10.11 5.58 23.55
N TYR A 42 -8.82 5.89 23.36
CA TYR A 42 -8.19 5.94 22.05
C TYR A 42 -7.60 4.59 21.66
N PHE A 43 -7.51 4.34 20.35
CA PHE A 43 -6.75 3.24 19.81
C PHE A 43 -5.27 3.60 19.79
N GLU A 44 -4.44 2.72 20.34
CA GLU A 44 -2.99 2.79 20.21
C GLU A 44 -2.51 1.66 19.33
N ILE A 45 -1.55 1.97 18.45
CA ILE A 45 -0.86 0.97 17.65
C ILE A 45 0.08 0.20 18.59
N THR A 46 -0.26 -1.04 18.88
CA THR A 46 0.53 -1.92 19.77
C THR A 46 1.43 -2.89 19.00
N MET A 47 1.22 -3.02 17.70
CA MET A 47 2.16 -3.71 16.81
C MET A 47 2.18 -3.02 15.44
N TYR A 48 3.38 -2.74 14.96
CA TYR A 48 3.62 -2.23 13.62
C TYR A 48 4.82 -2.96 13.03
N THR A 49 4.57 -3.81 12.04
CA THR A 49 5.68 -4.31 11.21
C THR A 49 6.14 -3.17 10.31
N SER A 50 7.46 -3.07 10.10
CA SER A 50 8.15 -2.07 9.28
C SER A 50 7.39 -1.67 7.99
N PRO A 51 7.67 -0.50 7.39
CA PRO A 51 6.83 0.07 6.34
C PRO A 51 6.36 -0.93 5.28
N HIS A 52 5.05 -0.96 5.03
CA HIS A 52 4.45 -1.79 3.99
C HIS A 52 4.99 -1.37 2.62
N THR A 53 5.90 -2.12 2.00
CA THR A 53 6.49 -1.75 0.71
C THR A 53 5.86 -2.44 -0.49
N CYS A 54 4.90 -3.33 -0.28
CA CYS A 54 4.32 -4.11 -1.36
C CYS A 54 3.48 -3.22 -2.28
N LEU A 55 3.86 -3.21 -3.55
CA LEU A 55 3.05 -2.70 -4.65
C LEU A 55 2.15 -3.83 -5.14
N HIS A 56 0.87 -3.56 -5.32
CA HIS A 56 -0.02 -4.56 -5.89
C HIS A 56 0.39 -4.79 -7.36
N TYR A 57 0.85 -6.00 -7.69
CA TYR A 57 1.46 -6.30 -8.99
C TYR A 57 0.47 -6.27 -10.16
N LYS A 58 -0.83 -6.20 -9.89
CA LYS A 58 -1.88 -6.09 -10.92
C LYS A 58 -2.41 -4.66 -10.97
N LEU A 59 -1.61 -3.76 -11.54
CA LEU A 59 -2.12 -2.47 -12.02
C LEU A 59 -2.72 -2.72 -13.39
N SER A 60 -4.04 -2.91 -13.43
CA SER A 60 -4.80 -2.85 -14.67
C SER A 60 -5.19 -1.40 -14.96
N GLN A 61 -5.48 -1.06 -16.23
CA GLN A 61 -5.83 0.32 -16.60
C GLN A 61 -7.12 0.83 -15.92
N ASP A 62 -8.00 -0.09 -15.51
CA ASP A 62 -9.24 0.15 -14.77
C ASP A 62 -9.05 0.11 -13.23
N HIS A 63 -7.81 0.05 -12.75
CA HIS A 63 -7.55 0.01 -11.32
C HIS A 63 -7.93 1.33 -10.64
N LEU A 64 -8.87 1.28 -9.69
CA LEU A 64 -9.44 2.45 -8.97
C LEU A 64 -8.41 3.33 -8.26
N ASN A 65 -7.21 2.80 -8.02
CA ASN A 65 -6.11 3.48 -7.35
C ASN A 65 -4.97 3.84 -8.33
N LEU A 66 -5.21 3.81 -9.64
CA LEU A 66 -4.27 4.32 -10.63
C LEU A 66 -4.43 5.84 -10.74
N ASP A 67 -3.63 6.59 -9.98
CA ASP A 67 -3.60 8.05 -10.05
C ASP A 67 -2.32 8.57 -10.73
N ALA A 68 -2.32 9.86 -11.07
CA ALA A 68 -1.17 10.51 -11.71
C ALA A 68 0.12 10.43 -10.87
N SER A 69 0.01 10.37 -9.53
CA SER A 69 1.16 10.24 -8.64
C SER A 69 1.80 8.86 -8.73
N LEU A 70 0.99 7.81 -8.82
CA LEU A 70 1.46 6.44 -9.02
C LEU A 70 2.14 6.30 -10.38
N ILE A 71 1.48 6.77 -11.44
CA ILE A 71 2.04 6.75 -12.80
C ILE A 71 3.40 7.45 -12.81
N ALA A 72 3.47 8.68 -12.26
CA ALA A 72 4.72 9.42 -12.20
C ALA A 72 5.83 8.69 -11.41
N MET A 73 5.48 8.00 -10.33
CA MET A 73 6.44 7.22 -9.54
C MET A 73 7.00 6.02 -10.33
N GLU A 74 6.14 5.26 -11.01
CA GLU A 74 6.54 4.10 -11.81
C GLU A 74 7.34 4.51 -13.05
N THR A 75 6.96 5.60 -13.73
CA THR A 75 7.66 6.07 -14.94
C THR A 75 8.92 6.89 -14.64
N ARG A 76 9.13 7.33 -13.39
CA ARG A 76 10.23 8.23 -13.01
C ARG A 76 11.60 7.67 -13.40
N HIS A 77 11.80 6.37 -13.20
CA HIS A 77 13.07 5.71 -13.53
C HIS A 77 13.35 5.77 -15.04
N LEU A 78 12.34 5.42 -15.85
CA LEU A 78 12.45 5.42 -17.31
C LEU A 78 12.77 6.81 -17.86
N ILE A 79 12.13 7.86 -17.34
CA ILE A 79 12.40 9.25 -17.75
C ILE A 79 13.81 9.68 -17.32
N LYS A 80 14.28 9.24 -16.15
CA LYS A 80 15.63 9.55 -15.67
C LYS A 80 16.70 8.90 -16.54
N GLU A 81 16.47 7.68 -17.00
CA GLU A 81 17.40 6.95 -17.89
C GLU A 81 17.34 7.47 -19.32
N GLN A 82 16.13 7.78 -19.84
CA GLN A 82 15.92 8.29 -21.19
C GLN A 82 14.99 9.51 -21.16
N PRO A 83 15.53 10.74 -20.99
CA PRO A 83 14.71 11.96 -20.93
C PRO A 83 13.92 12.25 -22.22
N SER A 84 14.35 11.69 -23.36
CA SER A 84 13.67 11.83 -24.66
C SER A 84 12.64 10.74 -24.93
N ILE A 85 12.30 9.89 -23.95
CA ILE A 85 11.28 8.86 -24.11
C ILE A 85 9.94 9.49 -24.52
N SER A 86 9.30 8.94 -25.54
CA SER A 86 8.05 9.48 -26.06
C SER A 86 6.85 8.96 -25.27
N ILE A 87 5.79 9.77 -25.17
CA ILE A 87 4.55 9.38 -24.47
C ILE A 87 3.94 8.08 -25.02
N PRO A 88 3.92 7.82 -26.34
CA PRO A 88 3.40 6.54 -26.87
C PRO A 88 4.13 5.31 -26.33
N VAL A 89 5.44 5.40 -26.09
CA VAL A 89 6.24 4.29 -25.54
C VAL A 89 5.88 4.02 -24.07
N LEU A 90 5.47 5.04 -23.32
CA LEU A 90 5.05 4.91 -21.91
C LEU A 90 3.61 4.38 -21.74
N ARG A 91 2.80 4.33 -22.79
CA ARG A 91 1.38 3.95 -22.75
C ARG A 91 1.09 2.45 -22.95
N ALA A 92 2.14 1.62 -23.06
CA ALA A 92 2.04 0.19 -23.41
C ALA A 92 1.15 -0.63 -22.46
#